data_AF-A0A402BL22-F1
#
_entry.id   AF-A0A402BL22-F1
#
_cell.length_a   1.000
_cell.length_b   1.000
_cell.length_c   1.000
_cell.angle_alpha   90.00
_cell.angle_beta   90.00
_cell.angle_gamma   90.00
#
_symmetry.space_group_name_H-M   'P 1'
#
loop_
_entity.id
_entity.type
_entity.pdbx_description
1 polymer ?
#
loop_
_entity_poly.entity_id
_entity_poly.type
_entity_poly.pdbx_seq_one_letter_code
_entity_poly.pdbx_strand_id
1 'polypeptide(L)'
;MPPSSRMTAAAALAPQSLVEQTHLPRILVRVKGAVKYYAYVNCYIAGPKFRFQGTDVTPLYYLSLVAMRGQGTILDGIWSALTASNPYDVYLDGVGTVVLAHRRPDSAALGYTLHWNYRQADLPSQDLQRVIESNMLTMYDPLRGAAPVQKERKTKKGRRINPKKKGRGKERAEGSTATKKTLGVLEERQNREKHPLFLLLVPGNEHPERLPGETDEGYRTHCELHTTAFLAESYFAFLDLRAPWAMALEWCDYLWQRGVERGENVPLTVWCAQVSSEETPDGEKQRPPVFSQAWLCQPNIALLDSDLKQARRDGRISNLVSPDEEEADAYSSALA
;
A
#
# COMPACT_ATOMS: atom_id res chain seq x y z
N MET A 1 48.85 44.10 3.13
CA MET A 1 47.94 43.02 3.56
C MET A 1 46.51 43.48 3.33
N PRO A 2 45.79 42.95 2.32
CA PRO A 2 44.37 43.22 2.17
C PRO A 2 43.55 42.26 3.07
N PRO A 3 42.36 42.66 3.53
CA PRO A 3 41.55 41.83 4.41
C PRO A 3 40.86 40.71 3.63
N SER A 4 40.85 39.56 4.29
CA SER A 4 40.25 38.29 3.88
C SER A 4 38.78 38.43 3.43
N SER A 5 38.51 37.87 2.25
CA SER A 5 37.17 37.73 1.67
C SER A 5 36.28 36.86 2.56
N ARG A 6 35.21 37.44 3.11
CA ARG A 6 34.15 36.67 3.77
C ARG A 6 33.39 35.89 2.71
N MET A 7 33.52 34.57 2.74
CA MET A 7 32.63 33.65 2.04
C MET A 7 31.19 33.94 2.46
N THR A 8 30.40 34.44 1.52
CA THR A 8 28.94 34.50 1.63
C THR A 8 28.41 33.09 1.75
N ALA A 9 27.81 32.77 2.91
CA ALA A 9 27.00 31.58 3.08
C ALA A 9 25.91 31.58 2.00
N ALA A 10 25.90 30.54 1.15
CA ALA A 10 24.80 30.27 0.25
C ALA A 10 23.52 30.21 1.11
N ALA A 11 22.62 31.16 0.88
CA ALA A 11 21.29 31.08 1.46
C ALA A 11 20.68 29.77 0.95
N ALA A 12 20.50 28.81 1.84
CA ALA A 12 19.78 27.58 1.54
C ALA A 12 18.39 28.00 1.06
N LEU A 13 18.17 27.90 -0.26
CA LEU A 13 16.86 28.10 -0.86
C LEU A 13 15.89 27.18 -0.13
N ALA A 14 14.83 27.76 0.43
CA ALA A 14 13.79 27.00 1.09
C ALA A 14 13.22 25.98 0.09
N PRO A 15 12.98 24.73 0.50
CA PRO A 15 12.41 23.73 -0.40
C PRO A 15 11.07 24.25 -0.93
N GLN A 16 10.92 24.30 -2.26
CA GLN A 16 9.66 24.70 -2.91
C GLN A 16 8.50 23.85 -2.38
N SER A 17 7.34 24.47 -2.20
CA SER A 17 6.16 23.76 -1.71
C SER A 17 5.69 22.77 -2.77
N LEU A 18 5.32 21.55 -2.35
CA LEU A 18 4.77 20.57 -3.29
C LEU A 18 3.41 21.04 -3.86
N VAL A 19 2.73 21.94 -3.14
CA VAL A 19 1.43 22.50 -3.55
C VAL A 19 1.59 23.56 -4.65
N GLU A 20 2.77 24.15 -4.81
CA GLU A 20 3.08 25.10 -5.89
C GLU A 20 3.24 24.39 -7.24
N GLN A 21 3.32 23.05 -7.25
CA GLN A 21 3.34 22.24 -8.45
C GLN A 21 1.95 22.15 -9.08
N THR A 22 1.67 23.04 -10.03
CA THR A 22 0.38 23.16 -10.72
C THR A 22 -0.02 21.94 -11.57
N HIS A 23 0.90 20.99 -11.78
CA HIS A 23 0.68 19.79 -12.58
C HIS A 23 0.16 18.59 -11.77
N LEU A 24 0.06 18.69 -10.44
CA LEU A 24 -0.45 17.58 -9.63
C LEU A 24 -1.95 17.36 -9.86
N PRO A 25 -2.42 16.10 -9.99
CA PRO A 25 -3.83 15.78 -10.03
C PRO A 25 -4.54 16.30 -8.79
N ARG A 26 -5.81 16.70 -8.94
CA ARG A 26 -6.64 17.15 -7.82
C ARG A 26 -7.71 16.13 -7.50
N ILE A 27 -7.99 15.99 -6.21
CA ILE A 27 -9.21 15.36 -5.73
C ILE A 27 -10.21 16.45 -5.33
N LEU A 28 -11.45 16.30 -5.76
CA LEU A 28 -12.54 17.25 -5.56
C LEU A 28 -13.69 16.55 -4.84
N VAL A 29 -14.28 17.23 -3.87
CA VAL A 29 -15.56 16.81 -3.28
C VAL A 29 -16.62 17.80 -3.71
N ARG A 30 -17.66 17.30 -4.39
CA ARG A 30 -18.80 18.10 -4.82
C ARG A 30 -20.00 17.86 -3.92
N VAL A 31 -20.69 18.95 -3.57
CA VAL A 31 -21.94 18.93 -2.82
C VAL A 31 -22.95 19.76 -3.58
N LYS A 32 -24.05 19.13 -4.02
CA LYS A 32 -25.08 19.77 -4.86
C LYS A 32 -24.49 20.43 -6.12
N GLY A 33 -23.52 19.76 -6.76
CA GLY A 33 -22.87 20.22 -7.98
C GLY A 33 -21.74 21.25 -7.79
N ALA A 34 -21.60 21.86 -6.61
CA ALA A 34 -20.52 22.81 -6.31
C ALA A 34 -19.32 22.12 -5.65
N VAL A 35 -18.09 22.51 -6.03
CA VAL A 35 -16.87 22.04 -5.36
C VAL A 35 -16.81 22.64 -3.96
N LYS A 36 -16.82 21.75 -2.95
CA LYS A 36 -16.77 22.14 -1.53
C LYS A 36 -15.36 22.04 -0.95
N TYR A 37 -14.63 20.99 -1.34
CA TYR A 37 -13.26 20.75 -0.90
C TYR A 37 -12.42 20.30 -2.10
N TYR A 38 -11.14 20.69 -2.11
CA TYR A 38 -10.17 20.14 -3.04
C TYR A 38 -8.78 20.06 -2.42
N ALA A 39 -7.98 19.10 -2.85
CA ALA A 39 -6.58 18.98 -2.50
C ALA A 39 -5.79 18.40 -3.67
N TYR A 40 -4.47 18.55 -3.63
CA TYR A 40 -3.59 17.91 -4.60
C TYR A 40 -3.26 16.50 -4.17
N VAL A 41 -3.03 15.63 -5.14
CA VAL A 41 -2.70 14.24 -4.94
C VAL A 41 -1.22 14.05 -5.23
N ASN A 42 -0.51 13.53 -4.23
CA ASN A 42 0.90 13.16 -4.35
C ASN A 42 1.06 11.72 -4.84
N CYS A 43 0.17 10.81 -4.45
CA CYS A 43 0.16 9.47 -5.01
C CYS A 43 -1.21 8.81 -4.82
N TYR A 44 -1.64 7.94 -5.73
CA TYR A 44 -2.83 7.11 -5.58
C TYR A 44 -2.62 5.71 -6.17
N ILE A 45 -3.38 4.76 -5.63
CA ILE A 45 -3.51 3.40 -6.18
C ILE A 45 -4.99 3.14 -6.42
N ALA A 46 -5.34 2.83 -7.67
CA ALA A 46 -6.70 2.67 -8.15
C ALA A 46 -6.90 1.30 -8.82
N GLY A 47 -8.04 0.65 -8.58
CA GLY A 47 -8.41 -0.58 -9.27
C GLY A 47 -9.30 -0.36 -10.49
N PRO A 48 -9.77 -1.44 -11.12
CA PRO A 48 -10.66 -1.36 -12.26
C PRO A 48 -12.01 -0.75 -11.87
N LYS A 49 -12.63 -0.04 -12.83
CA LYS A 49 -13.95 0.58 -12.64
C LYS A 49 -15.01 -0.49 -12.41
N PHE A 50 -15.98 -0.19 -11.55
CA PHE A 50 -17.17 -1.01 -11.35
C PHE A 50 -18.39 -0.12 -11.19
N ARG A 51 -19.57 -0.71 -11.42
CA ARG A 51 -20.83 0.01 -11.30
C ARG A 51 -21.31 0.01 -9.85
N PHE A 52 -21.45 1.19 -9.27
CA PHE A 52 -21.97 1.40 -7.92
C PHE A 52 -23.16 2.35 -7.97
N GLN A 53 -24.32 1.89 -7.50
CA GLN A 53 -25.57 2.69 -7.51
C GLN A 53 -25.90 3.30 -8.89
N GLY A 54 -25.63 2.55 -9.97
CA GLY A 54 -25.90 2.99 -11.34
C GLY A 54 -24.80 3.83 -12.00
N THR A 55 -23.77 4.24 -11.25
CA THR A 55 -22.65 5.07 -11.72
C THR A 55 -21.36 4.25 -11.79
N ASP A 56 -20.53 4.50 -12.79
CA ASP A 56 -19.19 3.90 -12.87
C ASP A 56 -18.24 4.64 -11.92
N VAL A 57 -17.68 3.90 -10.97
CA VAL A 57 -16.77 4.42 -9.96
C VAL A 57 -15.46 3.63 -9.95
N THR A 58 -14.38 4.29 -9.55
CA THR A 58 -13.06 3.68 -9.45
C THR A 58 -12.71 3.45 -7.98
N PRO A 59 -12.40 2.22 -7.56
CA PRO A 59 -12.00 1.93 -6.19
C PRO A 59 -10.57 2.42 -5.93
N LEU A 60 -10.38 3.18 -4.86
CA LEU A 60 -9.08 3.59 -4.34
C LEU A 60 -8.63 2.62 -3.26
N TYR A 61 -7.37 2.21 -3.35
CA TYR A 61 -6.68 1.32 -2.41
C TYR A 61 -5.69 2.10 -1.53
N TYR A 62 -5.18 3.21 -2.04
CA TYR A 62 -4.25 4.10 -1.37
C TYR A 62 -4.43 5.52 -1.92
N LEU A 63 -4.31 6.53 -1.06
CA LEU A 63 -4.36 7.93 -1.46
C LEU A 63 -3.47 8.78 -0.55
N SER A 64 -2.50 9.46 -1.16
CA SER A 64 -1.62 10.45 -0.52
C SER A 64 -1.99 11.83 -1.03
N LEU A 65 -2.46 12.68 -0.13
CA LEU A 65 -2.90 14.05 -0.39
C LEU A 65 -1.89 15.05 0.16
N VAL A 66 -1.81 16.19 -0.49
CA VAL A 66 -1.03 17.34 -0.03
C VAL A 66 -1.86 18.61 -0.10
N ALA A 67 -1.71 19.46 0.91
CA ALA A 67 -2.29 20.80 0.93
C ALA A 67 -1.44 21.77 1.75
N MET A 68 -1.69 23.07 1.57
CA MET A 68 -0.94 24.10 2.26
C MET A 68 -1.16 24.04 3.77
N ARG A 69 -0.19 24.57 4.52
CA ARG A 69 -0.32 24.76 5.97
C ARG A 69 -1.61 25.52 6.30
N GLY A 70 -2.39 24.98 7.24
CA GLY A 70 -3.68 25.56 7.64
C GLY A 70 -4.90 24.97 6.91
N GLN A 71 -4.70 24.22 5.83
CA GLN A 71 -5.77 23.56 5.06
C GLN A 71 -6.16 22.17 5.61
N GLY A 72 -5.86 21.89 6.87
CA GLY A 72 -6.21 20.59 7.49
C GLY A 72 -7.71 20.30 7.43
N THR A 73 -8.55 21.30 7.63
CA THR A 73 -10.02 21.15 7.58
C THR A 73 -10.54 20.75 6.20
N ILE A 74 -9.88 21.20 5.13
CA ILE A 74 -10.22 20.82 3.74
C ILE A 74 -9.99 19.33 3.56
N LEU A 75 -8.82 18.88 3.99
CA LEU A 75 -8.44 17.48 3.92
C LEU A 75 -9.31 16.60 4.84
N ASP A 76 -9.79 17.12 5.98
CA ASP A 76 -10.73 16.42 6.87
C ASP A 76 -12.09 16.26 6.19
N GLY A 77 -12.51 17.29 5.44
CA GLY A 77 -13.69 17.25 4.58
C GLY A 77 -13.60 16.18 3.50
N ILE A 78 -12.44 16.03 2.86
CA ILE A 78 -12.18 14.97 1.86
C ILE A 78 -12.25 13.58 2.51
N TRP A 79 -11.57 13.39 3.64
CA TRP A 79 -11.62 12.12 4.39
C TRP A 79 -13.06 11.75 4.80
N SER A 80 -13.81 12.72 5.33
CA SER A 80 -15.20 12.52 5.73
C SER A 80 -16.09 12.17 4.53
N ALA A 81 -15.83 12.75 3.36
CA ALA A 81 -16.58 12.46 2.15
C ALA A 81 -16.32 11.04 1.63
N LEU A 82 -15.06 10.62 1.63
CA LEU A 82 -14.62 9.28 1.20
C LEU A 82 -15.14 8.16 2.10
N THR A 83 -15.33 8.44 3.39
CA THR A 83 -15.78 7.46 4.39
C THR A 83 -17.27 7.50 4.69
N ALA A 84 -18.00 8.48 4.13
CA ALA A 84 -19.43 8.62 4.36
C ALA A 84 -20.22 7.40 3.86
N SER A 85 -21.28 7.03 4.59
CA SER A 85 -22.20 5.93 4.24
C SER A 85 -22.82 6.08 2.85
N ASN A 86 -23.19 7.31 2.50
CA ASN A 86 -23.63 7.70 1.17
C ASN A 86 -22.45 8.38 0.47
N PRO A 87 -21.98 7.85 -0.67
CA PRO A 87 -20.85 8.46 -1.35
C PRO A 87 -21.24 9.86 -1.83
N TYR A 88 -20.47 10.84 -1.38
CA TYR A 88 -20.46 12.13 -2.04
C TYR A 88 -19.86 11.97 -3.44
N ASP A 89 -20.15 12.91 -4.32
CA ASP A 89 -19.47 12.97 -5.62
C ASP A 89 -18.02 13.40 -5.40
N VAL A 90 -17.15 12.40 -5.21
CA VAL A 90 -15.71 12.57 -5.10
C VAL A 90 -15.09 12.25 -6.46
N TYR A 91 -14.41 13.24 -7.02
CA TYR A 91 -13.81 13.16 -8.35
C TYR A 91 -12.30 13.33 -8.25
N LEU A 92 -11.56 12.50 -8.98
CA LEU A 92 -10.10 12.56 -9.09
C LEU A 92 -9.73 12.87 -10.55
N ASP A 93 -8.98 13.95 -10.75
CA ASP A 93 -8.49 14.36 -12.08
C ASP A 93 -7.74 13.19 -12.75
N GLY A 94 -8.10 12.90 -14.01
CA GLY A 94 -7.54 11.78 -14.80
C GLY A 94 -8.13 10.39 -14.51
N VAL A 95 -8.86 10.22 -13.40
CA VAL A 95 -9.43 8.91 -13.00
C VAL A 95 -10.97 8.90 -13.11
N GLY A 96 -11.63 9.97 -12.67
CA GLY A 96 -13.09 10.08 -12.64
C GLY A 96 -13.67 10.01 -11.24
N THR A 97 -14.91 9.55 -11.10
CA THR A 97 -15.55 9.35 -9.79
C THR A 97 -14.89 8.21 -9.04
N VAL A 98 -14.56 8.44 -7.78
CA VAL A 98 -13.78 7.52 -6.94
C VAL A 98 -14.50 7.19 -5.64
N VAL A 99 -14.27 5.97 -5.15
CA VAL A 99 -14.73 5.51 -3.82
C VAL A 99 -13.62 4.70 -3.15
N LEU A 100 -13.65 4.53 -1.84
CA LEU A 100 -12.72 3.62 -1.16
C LEU A 100 -13.06 2.16 -1.49
N ALA A 101 -12.05 1.30 -1.62
CA ALA A 101 -12.20 -0.08 -2.11
C ALA A 101 -13.15 -0.97 -1.29
N HIS A 102 -13.45 -0.63 -0.03
CA HIS A 102 -14.44 -1.35 0.79
C HIS A 102 -15.88 -1.26 0.26
N ARG A 103 -16.13 -0.43 -0.77
CA ARG A 103 -17.43 -0.28 -1.42
C ARG A 103 -17.64 -1.24 -2.59
N ARG A 104 -16.62 -2.00 -2.97
CA ARG A 104 -16.75 -2.99 -4.04
C ARG A 104 -17.70 -4.12 -3.63
N PRO A 105 -18.56 -4.63 -4.53
CA PRO A 105 -19.51 -5.69 -4.19
C PRO A 105 -18.84 -6.98 -3.69
N ASP A 106 -17.67 -7.30 -4.23
CA ASP A 106 -16.87 -8.47 -3.84
C ASP A 106 -16.31 -8.39 -2.42
N SER A 107 -16.13 -7.18 -1.87
CA SER A 107 -15.67 -7.01 -0.49
C SER A 107 -16.65 -7.56 0.55
N ALA A 108 -17.96 -7.59 0.23
CA ALA A 108 -18.95 -8.20 1.11
C ALA A 108 -18.77 -9.72 1.22
N ALA A 109 -18.27 -10.38 0.17
CA ALA A 109 -18.04 -11.82 0.16
C ALA A 109 -16.88 -12.25 1.08
N LEU A 110 -16.03 -11.31 1.50
CA LEU A 110 -14.92 -11.59 2.40
C LEU A 110 -15.36 -11.94 3.83
N GLY A 111 -16.58 -11.57 4.23
CA GLY A 111 -17.06 -11.77 5.60
C GLY A 111 -16.41 -10.86 6.64
N TYR A 112 -15.68 -9.82 6.22
CA TYR A 112 -15.11 -8.78 7.09
C TYR A 112 -15.09 -7.41 6.40
N THR A 113 -14.98 -6.35 7.21
CA THR A 113 -14.95 -4.96 6.70
C THR A 113 -13.53 -4.42 6.63
N LEU A 114 -13.14 -3.86 5.49
CA LEU A 114 -11.88 -3.15 5.37
C LEU A 114 -11.93 -1.81 6.10
N HIS A 115 -11.12 -1.69 7.14
CA HIS A 115 -10.98 -0.45 7.89
C HIS A 115 -9.94 0.48 7.27
N TRP A 116 -10.28 1.76 7.22
CA TRP A 116 -9.48 2.80 6.61
C TRP A 116 -8.90 3.68 7.70
N ASN A 117 -7.65 4.05 7.51
CA ASN A 117 -6.90 4.91 8.40
C ASN A 117 -6.52 6.17 7.65
N TYR A 118 -6.34 7.19 8.46
CA TYR A 118 -6.05 8.53 8.05
C TYR A 118 -4.90 9.02 8.92
N ARG A 119 -3.74 9.30 8.32
CA ARG A 119 -2.54 9.78 9.01
C ARG A 119 -2.11 11.13 8.45
N GLN A 120 -1.73 12.06 9.33
CA GLN A 120 -1.20 13.36 8.94
C GLN A 120 0.26 13.52 9.31
N ALA A 121 1.07 13.96 8.36
CA ALA A 121 2.45 14.38 8.60
C ALA A 121 2.64 15.82 8.13
N ASP A 122 3.55 16.53 8.81
CA ASP A 122 4.06 17.82 8.33
C ASP A 122 5.27 17.53 7.43
N LEU A 123 5.26 18.02 6.21
CA LEU A 123 6.39 17.90 5.29
C LEU A 123 7.50 18.92 5.65
N PRO A 124 8.76 18.70 5.22
CA PRO A 124 9.84 19.68 5.40
C PRO A 124 9.53 21.06 4.83
N SER A 125 8.71 21.13 3.76
CA SER A 125 8.19 22.38 3.16
C SER A 125 7.15 23.11 4.04
N GLN A 126 6.79 22.56 5.21
CA GLN A 126 5.68 22.97 6.07
C GLN A 126 4.28 22.67 5.53
N ASP A 127 4.18 22.05 4.35
CA ASP A 127 2.92 21.53 3.82
C ASP A 127 2.39 20.39 4.67
N LEU A 128 1.09 20.12 4.52
CA LEU A 128 0.43 19.00 5.17
C LEU A 128 0.33 17.85 4.17
N GLN A 129 0.94 16.72 4.52
CA GLN A 129 0.69 15.46 3.82
C GLN A 129 -0.31 14.61 4.61
N ARG A 130 -1.21 13.97 3.89
CA ARG A 130 -2.19 13.05 4.45
C ARG A 130 -2.23 11.75 3.68
N VAL A 131 -2.06 10.65 4.38
CA VAL A 131 -2.13 9.31 3.82
C VAL A 131 -3.43 8.66 4.27
N ILE A 132 -4.20 8.19 3.30
CA ILE A 132 -5.43 7.43 3.46
C ILE A 132 -5.17 6.02 2.92
N GLU A 133 -5.18 5.04 3.81
CA GLU A 133 -4.86 3.65 3.48
C GLU A 133 -5.60 2.68 4.42
N SER A 134 -5.73 1.43 4.01
CA SER A 134 -6.18 0.36 4.91
C SER A 134 -4.98 -0.43 5.43
N ASN A 135 -4.78 -0.44 6.75
CA ASN A 135 -3.74 -1.28 7.38
C ASN A 135 -3.96 -2.78 7.13
N MET A 136 -5.17 -3.17 6.71
CA MET A 136 -5.51 -4.55 6.38
C MET A 136 -5.03 -4.93 4.98
N LEU A 137 -4.80 -3.94 4.10
CA LEU A 137 -4.38 -4.15 2.73
C LEU A 137 -2.87 -3.92 2.54
N THR A 138 -2.27 -2.93 3.20
CA THR A 138 -0.88 -2.56 2.91
C THR A 138 0.14 -3.53 3.54
N MET A 139 0.97 -4.19 2.71
CA MET A 139 2.01 -5.13 3.15
C MET A 139 3.39 -4.52 3.48
N TYR A 140 3.47 -3.35 4.10
CA TYR A 140 4.78 -2.91 4.60
C TYR A 140 5.35 -3.83 5.70
N ASP A 141 4.51 -4.71 6.27
CA ASP A 141 4.90 -5.76 7.19
C ASP A 141 3.84 -6.88 7.11
N PRO A 142 4.18 -8.08 6.61
CA PRO A 142 3.28 -9.23 6.57
C PRO A 142 2.66 -9.56 7.94
N LEU A 143 3.35 -9.23 9.05
CA LEU A 143 2.87 -9.40 10.42
C LEU A 143 1.83 -8.33 10.81
N ARG A 144 1.91 -7.11 10.28
CA ARG A 144 0.90 -6.04 10.51
C ARG A 144 -0.46 -6.40 9.91
N GLY A 145 -0.47 -7.13 8.80
CA GLY A 145 -1.70 -7.64 8.19
C GLY A 145 -2.46 -8.66 9.06
N ALA A 146 -1.85 -9.18 10.14
CA ALA A 146 -2.45 -10.11 11.10
C ALA A 146 -2.73 -9.46 12.47
N ALA A 147 -2.02 -8.39 12.83
CA ALA A 147 -2.20 -7.72 14.11
C ALA A 147 -3.60 -7.09 14.22
N PRO A 148 -4.34 -7.31 15.32
CA PRO A 148 -5.53 -6.50 15.60
C PRO A 148 -5.08 -5.04 15.66
N VAL A 149 -5.85 -4.12 15.04
CA VAL A 149 -5.53 -2.69 15.07
C VAL A 149 -5.47 -2.24 16.53
N GLN A 150 -4.26 -2.14 17.09
CA GLN A 150 -4.07 -1.60 18.41
C GLN A 150 -4.31 -0.11 18.30
N LYS A 151 -5.52 0.35 18.65
CA LYS A 151 -5.69 1.78 18.92
C LYS A 151 -4.75 2.10 20.07
N GLU A 152 -3.76 2.94 19.81
CA GLU A 152 -2.98 3.55 20.87
C GLU A 152 -3.96 4.09 21.90
N ARG A 153 -3.90 3.54 23.12
CA ARG A 153 -4.72 4.01 24.22
C ARG A 153 -4.34 5.47 24.42
N LYS A 154 -5.21 6.39 24.00
CA LYS A 154 -5.27 7.73 24.59
C LYS A 154 -5.52 7.53 26.07
N THR A 155 -4.43 7.41 26.83
CA THR A 155 -4.48 7.42 28.28
C THR A 155 -5.10 8.76 28.64
N LYS A 156 -6.33 8.73 29.16
CA LYS A 156 -6.91 9.85 29.89
C LYS A 156 -6.03 10.06 31.12
N LYS A 157 -4.90 10.74 30.96
CA LYS A 157 -4.02 11.11 32.06
C LYS A 157 -4.65 12.32 32.75
N GLY A 158 -5.57 12.02 33.65
CA GLY A 158 -5.89 12.94 34.73
C GLY A 158 -4.64 13.22 35.55
N ARG A 159 -4.41 14.51 35.82
CA ARG A 159 -3.53 15.11 36.83
C ARG A 159 -2.00 14.92 36.70
N ARG A 160 -1.37 16.07 36.42
CA ARG A 160 -0.11 16.64 36.94
C ARG A 160 1.14 15.74 36.95
N ILE A 161 2.14 16.16 36.18
CA ILE A 161 3.47 16.66 36.63
C ILE A 161 4.24 17.02 35.35
N ASN A 162 4.81 18.23 35.30
CA ASN A 162 5.61 18.74 34.19
C ASN A 162 6.80 17.81 33.86
N PRO A 163 7.05 17.50 32.58
CA PRO A 163 8.41 17.24 32.11
C PRO A 163 8.83 18.26 31.03
N LYS A 164 10.09 18.63 31.14
CA LYS A 164 10.81 19.58 30.28
C LYS A 164 10.73 19.19 28.80
N LYS A 165 10.56 20.20 27.94
CA LYS A 165 10.62 20.12 26.48
C LYS A 165 11.96 19.53 26.02
N LYS A 166 11.95 18.33 25.45
CA LYS A 166 12.91 17.83 24.46
C LYS A 166 12.11 17.33 23.25
N GLY A 167 12.63 17.61 22.05
CA GLY A 167 11.91 17.67 20.77
C GLY A 167 10.87 16.57 20.54
N ARG A 168 9.60 16.97 20.50
CA ARG A 168 8.51 16.13 20.02
C ARG A 168 8.48 16.24 18.50
N GLY A 169 8.89 15.18 17.81
CA GLY A 169 8.28 14.85 16.52
C GLY A 169 6.77 14.84 16.74
N LYS A 170 6.08 15.78 16.10
CA LYS A 170 4.66 16.04 16.37
C LYS A 170 3.87 15.08 15.49
N GLU A 171 3.83 13.79 15.85
CA GLU A 171 2.89 12.85 15.22
C GLU A 171 1.47 13.37 15.45
N ARG A 172 0.81 13.74 14.35
CA ARG A 172 -0.43 14.50 14.29
C ARG A 172 -1.58 13.59 13.87
N ALA A 173 -2.72 13.84 14.49
CA ALA A 173 -4.08 13.43 14.11
C ALA A 173 -4.18 12.12 13.30
N GLU A 174 -4.42 11.02 14.02
CA GLU A 174 -4.84 9.76 13.40
C GLU A 174 -6.38 9.62 13.44
N GLY A 175 -6.96 9.29 12.29
CA GLY A 175 -8.35 8.91 12.12
C GLY A 175 -8.45 7.46 11.68
N SER A 176 -9.52 6.78 12.07
CA SER A 176 -9.76 5.39 11.65
C SER A 176 -11.25 5.12 11.59
N THR A 177 -11.70 4.40 10.57
CA THR A 177 -13.09 3.89 10.49
C THR A 177 -13.30 2.67 11.39
N ALA A 178 -12.23 2.08 11.95
CA ALA A 178 -12.34 0.97 12.88
C ALA A 178 -12.99 1.41 14.21
N THR A 179 -14.02 0.68 14.64
CA THR A 179 -14.68 0.90 15.93
C THR A 179 -14.26 -0.19 16.92
N LYS A 180 -14.41 0.06 18.24
CA LYS A 180 -14.13 -0.97 19.26
C LYS A 180 -15.03 -2.21 19.14
N LYS A 181 -16.19 -2.08 18.46
CA LYS A 181 -17.13 -3.19 18.25
C LYS A 181 -16.75 -4.05 17.05
N THR A 182 -16.02 -3.49 16.08
CA THR A 182 -15.55 -4.22 14.89
C THR A 182 -14.18 -4.85 15.14
N LEU A 183 -13.30 -4.17 15.88
CA LEU A 183 -11.98 -4.70 16.23
C LEU A 183 -12.08 -5.86 17.24
N GLY A 184 -11.75 -7.07 16.81
CA GLY A 184 -11.58 -8.24 17.67
C GLY A 184 -12.75 -9.20 17.72
N VAL A 185 -13.69 -9.12 16.77
CA VAL A 185 -14.68 -10.19 16.59
C VAL A 185 -13.95 -11.43 16.06
N LEU A 186 -14.03 -12.54 16.79
CA LEU A 186 -13.36 -13.81 16.44
C LEU A 186 -13.69 -14.25 15.01
N GLU A 187 -14.95 -14.07 14.60
CA GLU A 187 -15.44 -14.35 13.26
C GLU A 187 -14.74 -13.51 12.18
N GLU A 188 -14.52 -12.22 12.41
CA GLU A 188 -13.80 -11.35 11.48
C GLU A 188 -12.36 -11.86 11.27
N ARG A 189 -11.69 -12.27 12.35
CA ARG A 189 -10.35 -12.84 12.28
C ARG A 189 -10.34 -14.14 11.48
N GLN A 190 -11.27 -15.06 11.77
CA GLN A 190 -11.39 -16.33 11.04
C GLN A 190 -11.67 -16.09 9.55
N ASN A 191 -12.52 -15.12 9.21
CA ASN A 191 -12.81 -14.77 7.82
C ASN A 191 -11.60 -14.14 7.12
N ARG A 192 -10.74 -13.38 7.82
CA ARG A 192 -9.48 -12.86 7.26
C ARG A 192 -8.43 -13.94 7.00
N GLU A 193 -8.43 -14.99 7.80
CA GLU A 193 -7.57 -16.17 7.59
C GLU A 193 -8.08 -16.99 6.40
N LYS A 194 -9.40 -17.18 6.28
CA LYS A 194 -10.05 -17.89 5.16
C LYS A 194 -9.99 -17.15 3.83
N HIS A 195 -10.09 -15.82 3.86
CA HIS A 195 -10.16 -14.96 2.67
C HIS A 195 -9.12 -13.84 2.78
N PRO A 196 -7.83 -14.15 2.63
CA PRO A 196 -6.79 -13.14 2.68
C PRO A 196 -6.98 -12.13 1.55
N LEU A 197 -6.78 -10.86 1.86
CA LEU A 197 -6.79 -9.77 0.88
C LEU A 197 -5.67 -8.80 1.23
N PHE A 198 -4.81 -8.48 0.28
CA PHE A 198 -3.65 -7.63 0.51
C PHE A 198 -3.18 -6.93 -0.77
N LEU A 199 -2.30 -5.95 -0.60
CA LEU A 199 -1.65 -5.19 -1.65
C LEU A 199 -0.15 -5.49 -1.65
N LEU A 200 0.36 -5.93 -2.79
CA LEU A 200 1.80 -5.90 -3.07
C LEU A 200 2.15 -4.59 -3.73
N LEU A 201 3.17 -3.90 -3.21
CA LEU A 201 3.64 -2.62 -3.71
C LEU A 201 5.09 -2.80 -4.16
N VAL A 202 5.38 -2.43 -5.41
CA VAL A 202 6.75 -2.43 -5.93
C VAL A 202 7.31 -1.02 -5.73
N PRO A 203 8.39 -0.85 -4.94
CA PRO A 203 9.03 0.44 -4.76
C PRO A 203 9.51 1.01 -6.11
N GLY A 204 9.45 2.33 -6.29
CA GLY A 204 9.92 2.91 -7.56
C GLY A 204 11.43 2.87 -7.76
N ASN A 205 12.20 2.55 -6.71
CA ASN A 205 13.63 2.27 -6.80
C ASN A 205 13.95 0.79 -7.02
N GLU A 206 12.94 -0.07 -7.17
CA GLU A 206 13.09 -1.51 -7.42
C GLU A 206 13.35 -1.79 -8.91
N HIS A 207 14.38 -1.16 -9.46
CA HIS A 207 14.82 -1.36 -10.84
C HIS A 207 16.28 -1.77 -10.85
N PRO A 208 16.64 -2.86 -11.56
CA PRO A 208 18.02 -3.29 -11.64
C PRO A 208 18.88 -2.24 -12.37
N GLU A 209 20.16 -2.20 -12.04
CA GLU A 209 21.12 -1.41 -12.80
C GLU A 209 21.26 -1.97 -14.22
N ARG A 210 21.30 -1.07 -15.21
CA ARG A 210 21.48 -1.44 -16.61
C ARG A 210 22.89 -1.99 -16.82
N LEU A 211 23.00 -3.15 -17.46
CA LEU A 211 24.29 -3.78 -17.70
C LEU A 211 25.04 -3.07 -18.86
N PRO A 212 26.39 -3.03 -18.82
CA PRO A 212 27.17 -2.45 -19.92
C PRO A 212 26.90 -3.17 -21.25
N GLY A 213 26.52 -2.42 -22.29
CA GLY A 213 26.22 -2.97 -23.62
C GLY A 213 24.82 -3.57 -23.78
N GLU A 214 23.98 -3.51 -22.74
CA GLU A 214 22.60 -3.97 -22.80
C GLU A 214 21.75 -3.07 -23.69
N THR A 215 20.97 -3.66 -24.60
CA THR A 215 20.02 -2.94 -25.45
C THR A 215 18.84 -2.41 -24.62
N ASP A 216 18.08 -1.45 -25.15
CA ASP A 216 16.89 -0.95 -24.45
C ASP A 216 15.83 -2.04 -24.22
N GLU A 217 15.71 -2.96 -25.17
CA GLU A 217 14.82 -4.13 -25.07
C GLU A 217 15.33 -5.15 -24.06
N GLY A 218 16.64 -5.42 -24.05
CA GLY A 218 17.27 -6.28 -23.04
C GLY A 218 17.03 -5.74 -21.64
N TYR A 219 17.23 -4.44 -21.44
CA TYR A 219 17.02 -3.79 -20.15
C TYR A 219 15.56 -3.83 -19.68
N ARG A 220 14.60 -3.69 -20.61
CA ARG A 220 13.17 -3.83 -20.29
C ARG A 220 12.84 -5.24 -19.82
N THR A 221 13.28 -6.26 -20.56
CA THR A 221 13.08 -7.67 -20.17
C THR A 221 13.74 -7.96 -18.83
N HIS A 222 14.95 -7.45 -18.58
CA HIS A 222 15.63 -7.57 -17.30
C HIS A 222 14.84 -6.93 -16.16
N CYS A 223 14.33 -5.71 -16.34
CA CYS A 223 13.43 -5.07 -15.37
C CYS A 223 12.18 -5.90 -15.09
N GLU A 224 11.53 -6.44 -16.14
CA GLU A 224 10.32 -7.25 -15.99
C GLU A 224 10.57 -8.54 -15.23
N LEU A 225 11.66 -9.25 -15.52
CA LEU A 225 12.07 -10.45 -14.80
C LEU A 225 12.37 -10.15 -13.33
N HIS A 226 13.13 -9.07 -13.06
CA HIS A 226 13.45 -8.65 -11.70
C HIS A 226 12.19 -8.30 -10.90
N THR A 227 11.28 -7.50 -11.46
CA THR A 227 10.02 -7.15 -10.81
C THR A 227 9.14 -8.38 -10.57
N THR A 228 9.11 -9.33 -11.51
CA THR A 228 8.34 -10.57 -11.37
C THR A 228 8.89 -11.43 -10.22
N ALA A 229 10.21 -11.57 -10.12
CA ALA A 229 10.85 -12.28 -9.01
C ALA A 229 10.54 -11.63 -7.65
N PHE A 230 10.69 -10.29 -7.57
CA PHE A 230 10.33 -9.53 -6.36
C PHE A 230 8.87 -9.74 -5.93
N LEU A 231 7.94 -9.71 -6.89
CA LEU A 231 6.52 -9.95 -6.63
C LEU A 231 6.26 -11.38 -6.16
N ALA A 232 6.91 -12.38 -6.79
CA ALA A 232 6.78 -13.78 -6.43
C ALA A 232 7.28 -14.06 -5.01
N GLU A 233 8.46 -13.56 -4.65
CA GLU A 233 9.03 -13.68 -3.31
C GLU A 233 8.16 -12.97 -2.26
N SER A 234 7.69 -11.75 -2.57
CA SER A 234 6.83 -10.98 -1.66
C SER A 234 5.47 -11.66 -1.45
N TYR A 235 4.88 -12.20 -2.52
CA TYR A 235 3.64 -12.97 -2.47
C TYR A 235 3.81 -14.25 -1.65
N PHE A 236 4.90 -14.98 -1.86
CA PHE A 236 5.26 -16.16 -1.07
C PHE A 236 5.41 -15.83 0.41
N ALA A 237 6.18 -14.80 0.77
CA ALA A 237 6.40 -14.41 2.16
C ALA A 237 5.09 -14.07 2.88
N PHE A 238 4.11 -13.51 2.16
CA PHE A 238 2.78 -13.29 2.71
C PHE A 238 2.01 -14.59 2.92
N LEU A 239 2.03 -15.47 1.92
CA LEU A 239 1.36 -16.76 2.01
C LEU A 239 1.96 -17.64 3.10
N ASP A 240 3.28 -17.61 3.31
CA ASP A 240 4.00 -18.52 4.23
C ASP A 240 3.54 -18.32 5.68
N LEU A 241 3.20 -17.09 6.02
CA LEU A 241 2.66 -16.73 7.33
C LEU A 241 1.18 -17.09 7.53
N ARG A 242 0.47 -17.53 6.48
CA ARG A 242 -0.99 -17.73 6.50
C ARG A 242 -1.45 -19.08 5.99
N ALA A 243 -0.64 -19.73 5.18
CA ALA A 243 -0.90 -21.07 4.70
C ALA A 243 -0.88 -22.03 5.92
N PRO A 244 -1.87 -22.93 6.04
CA PRO A 244 -1.87 -23.92 7.12
C PRO A 244 -0.90 -25.08 6.86
N TRP A 245 -0.09 -25.03 5.79
CA TRP A 245 0.87 -26.06 5.39
C TRP A 245 2.26 -25.45 5.17
N ALA A 246 3.29 -26.29 5.31
CA ALA A 246 4.66 -25.89 5.01
C ALA A 246 4.81 -25.53 3.52
N MET A 247 5.47 -24.41 3.25
CA MET A 247 5.78 -23.96 1.91
C MET A 247 7.29 -23.97 1.65
N ALA A 248 7.65 -24.23 0.40
CA ALA A 248 9.04 -24.19 -0.04
C ALA A 248 9.28 -22.95 -0.91
N LEU A 249 10.40 -22.26 -0.68
CA LEU A 249 10.74 -21.03 -1.41
C LEU A 249 10.80 -21.24 -2.92
N GLU A 250 11.16 -22.42 -3.40
CA GLU A 250 11.18 -22.75 -4.83
C GLU A 250 9.77 -22.75 -5.48
N TRP A 251 8.69 -22.69 -4.70
CA TRP A 251 7.33 -22.59 -5.22
C TRP A 251 6.91 -21.13 -5.53
N CYS A 252 7.73 -20.12 -5.20
CA CYS A 252 7.39 -18.70 -5.38
C CYS A 252 6.84 -18.39 -6.79
N ASP A 253 7.60 -18.76 -7.82
CA ASP A 253 7.26 -18.46 -9.21
C ASP A 253 5.94 -19.13 -9.62
N TYR A 254 5.77 -20.40 -9.25
CA TYR A 254 4.54 -21.14 -9.51
C TYR A 254 3.33 -20.49 -8.83
N LEU A 255 3.46 -20.14 -7.55
CA LEU A 255 2.39 -19.53 -6.75
C LEU A 255 1.97 -18.18 -7.33
N TRP A 256 2.94 -17.38 -7.74
CA TRP A 256 2.70 -16.09 -8.38
C TRP A 256 1.96 -16.25 -9.71
N GLN A 257 2.51 -17.06 -10.63
CA GLN A 257 1.93 -17.31 -11.95
C GLN A 257 0.50 -17.86 -11.83
N ARG A 258 0.30 -18.85 -10.97
CA ARG A 258 -1.01 -19.43 -10.69
C ARG A 258 -2.00 -18.36 -10.17
N GLY A 259 -1.55 -17.47 -9.29
CA GLY A 259 -2.38 -16.36 -8.80
C GLY A 259 -2.80 -15.39 -9.92
N VAL A 260 -1.90 -15.09 -10.85
CA VAL A 260 -2.20 -14.26 -12.04
C VAL A 260 -3.19 -14.98 -12.97
N GLU A 261 -2.94 -16.24 -13.30
CA GLU A 261 -3.79 -17.05 -14.20
C GLU A 261 -5.22 -17.22 -13.68
N ARG A 262 -5.37 -17.37 -12.35
CA ARG A 262 -6.69 -17.48 -11.69
C ARG A 262 -7.38 -16.14 -11.47
N GLY A 263 -6.74 -15.02 -11.81
CA GLY A 263 -7.25 -13.67 -11.57
C GLY A 263 -7.29 -13.27 -10.09
N GLU A 264 -6.52 -13.95 -9.25
CA GLU A 264 -6.39 -13.66 -7.82
C GLU A 264 -5.38 -12.54 -7.56
N ASN A 265 -4.38 -12.40 -8.44
CA ASN A 265 -3.41 -11.31 -8.45
C ASN A 265 -3.76 -10.36 -9.59
N VAL A 266 -4.35 -9.21 -9.25
CA VAL A 266 -4.85 -8.23 -10.22
C VAL A 266 -3.96 -6.98 -10.19
N PRO A 267 -3.40 -6.54 -11.33
CA PRO A 267 -2.62 -5.31 -11.37
C PRO A 267 -3.51 -4.10 -11.14
N LEU A 268 -3.00 -3.13 -10.39
CA LEU A 268 -3.66 -1.87 -10.10
C LEU A 268 -2.97 -0.71 -10.81
N THR A 269 -3.72 0.35 -11.06
CA THR A 269 -3.17 1.60 -11.58
C THR A 269 -2.50 2.36 -10.46
N VAL A 270 -1.21 2.65 -10.63
CA VAL A 270 -0.41 3.47 -9.73
C VAL A 270 -0.07 4.79 -10.40
N TRP A 271 -0.18 5.88 -9.65
CA TRP A 271 0.37 7.16 -10.05
C TRP A 271 0.98 7.81 -8.81
N CYS A 272 2.25 8.21 -8.89
CA CYS A 272 2.89 9.02 -7.86
C CYS A 272 3.59 10.22 -8.52
N ALA A 273 3.54 11.36 -7.85
CA ALA A 273 4.26 12.56 -8.24
C ALA A 273 5.77 12.27 -8.28
N GLN A 274 6.39 12.59 -9.40
CA GLN A 274 7.84 12.60 -9.54
C GLN A 274 8.31 14.01 -9.24
N VAL A 275 9.03 14.18 -8.12
CA VAL A 275 9.64 15.47 -7.82
C VAL A 275 10.87 15.58 -8.71
N SER A 276 10.76 16.32 -9.81
CA SER A 276 11.94 16.81 -10.53
C SER A 276 12.67 17.75 -9.57
N SER A 277 13.83 17.35 -9.05
CA SER A 277 14.75 18.34 -8.50
C SER A 277 15.13 19.23 -9.68
N GLU A 278 14.71 20.49 -9.64
CA GLU A 278 15.22 21.49 -10.58
C GLU A 278 16.74 21.40 -10.60
N GLU A 279 17.29 21.44 -11.81
CA GLU A 279 18.69 21.27 -12.17
C GLU A 279 19.64 21.90 -11.14
N THR A 280 20.14 21.07 -10.21
CA THR A 280 21.42 21.35 -9.60
C THR A 280 22.47 21.19 -10.71
N PRO A 281 23.50 22.07 -10.79
CA PRO A 281 24.54 22.01 -11.82
C PRO A 281 25.28 20.67 -11.93
N ASP A 282 25.07 19.78 -10.97
CA ASP A 282 25.69 18.46 -10.84
C ASP A 282 24.84 17.30 -11.40
N GLY A 283 23.73 17.57 -12.10
CA GLY A 283 22.98 16.53 -12.83
C GLY A 283 22.30 15.50 -11.93
N GLU A 284 21.74 15.94 -10.79
CA GLU A 284 21.04 15.03 -9.88
C GLU A 284 19.90 14.29 -10.60
N LYS A 285 19.98 12.95 -10.55
CA LYS A 285 19.01 12.02 -11.14
C LYS A 285 17.63 12.28 -10.55
N GLN A 286 16.61 12.37 -11.41
CA GLN A 286 15.21 12.42 -10.98
C GLN A 286 14.95 11.34 -9.92
N ARG A 287 14.34 11.74 -8.79
CA ARG A 287 14.01 10.77 -7.74
C ARG A 287 12.97 9.80 -8.27
N PRO A 288 13.14 8.48 -8.05
CA PRO A 288 12.14 7.51 -8.45
C PRO A 288 10.80 7.80 -7.73
N PRO A 289 9.67 7.42 -8.36
CA PRO A 289 8.38 7.50 -7.67
C PRO A 289 8.40 6.63 -6.41
N VAL A 290 7.49 6.91 -5.45
CA VAL A 290 7.39 6.07 -4.24
C VAL A 290 7.07 4.62 -4.61
N PHE A 291 6.17 4.44 -5.57
CA PHE A 291 5.76 3.14 -6.09
C PHE A 291 5.79 3.15 -7.61
N SER A 292 6.30 2.07 -8.20
CA SER A 292 6.24 1.82 -9.65
C SER A 292 5.04 0.96 -10.02
N GLN A 293 4.68 -0.03 -9.18
CA GLN A 293 3.56 -0.93 -9.41
C GLN A 293 2.82 -1.27 -8.12
N ALA A 294 1.58 -1.72 -8.28
CA ALA A 294 0.78 -2.27 -7.19
C ALA A 294 -0.12 -3.39 -7.71
N TRP A 295 -0.34 -4.41 -6.87
CA TRP A 295 -1.17 -5.56 -7.19
C TRP A 295 -2.11 -5.84 -6.03
N LEU A 296 -3.38 -6.08 -6.34
CA LEU A 296 -4.34 -6.62 -5.39
C LEU A 296 -4.28 -8.14 -5.42
N CYS A 297 -3.99 -8.74 -4.28
CA CYS A 297 -3.85 -10.17 -4.13
C CYS A 297 -4.98 -10.71 -3.25
N GLN A 298 -5.75 -11.65 -3.79
CA GLN A 298 -6.86 -12.32 -3.11
C GLN A 298 -6.74 -13.84 -3.27
N PRO A 299 -5.77 -14.48 -2.59
CA PRO A 299 -5.54 -15.91 -2.74
C PRO A 299 -6.75 -16.74 -2.32
N ASN A 300 -7.13 -17.71 -3.14
CA ASN A 300 -8.12 -18.71 -2.77
C ASN A 300 -7.43 -19.90 -2.10
N ILE A 301 -7.28 -19.84 -0.78
CA ILE A 301 -6.55 -20.83 0.01
C ILE A 301 -7.13 -22.25 -0.18
N ALA A 302 -8.45 -22.40 -0.29
CA ALA A 302 -9.06 -23.71 -0.50
C ALA A 302 -8.70 -24.32 -1.86
N LEU A 303 -8.69 -23.51 -2.92
CA LEU A 303 -8.31 -23.96 -4.26
C LEU A 303 -6.79 -24.17 -4.37
N LEU A 304 -6.01 -23.37 -3.66
CA LEU A 304 -4.55 -23.42 -3.67
C LEU A 304 -4.01 -24.77 -3.23
N ASP A 305 -4.57 -25.37 -2.17
CA ASP A 305 -4.18 -26.73 -1.72
C ASP A 305 -4.36 -27.77 -2.84
N SER A 306 -5.49 -27.74 -3.53
CA SER A 306 -5.76 -28.66 -4.65
C SER A 306 -4.83 -28.42 -5.84
N ASP A 307 -4.54 -27.16 -6.16
CA ASP A 307 -3.63 -26.78 -7.25
C ASP A 307 -2.18 -27.17 -6.93
N LEU A 308 -1.75 -27.07 -5.67
CA LEU A 308 -0.42 -27.52 -5.22
C LEU A 308 -0.28 -29.04 -5.31
N LYS A 309 -1.28 -29.81 -4.86
CA LYS A 309 -1.31 -31.27 -5.01
C LYS A 309 -1.23 -31.69 -6.47
N GLN A 310 -1.94 -31.00 -7.35
CA GLN A 310 -1.88 -31.28 -8.78
C GLN A 310 -0.51 -30.92 -9.37
N ALA A 311 0.05 -29.75 -9.05
CA ALA A 311 1.36 -29.33 -9.53
C ALA A 311 2.50 -30.28 -9.11
N ARG A 312 2.42 -30.86 -7.91
CA ARG A 312 3.36 -31.91 -7.46
C ARG A 312 3.26 -33.16 -8.32
N ARG A 313 2.02 -33.64 -8.59
CA ARG A 313 1.78 -34.80 -9.46
C ARG A 313 2.28 -34.57 -10.88
N ASP A 314 2.15 -33.33 -11.37
CA ASP A 314 2.62 -32.92 -12.69
C ASP A 314 4.14 -32.68 -12.75
N GLY A 315 4.84 -32.74 -11.62
CA GLY A 315 6.27 -32.42 -11.53
C GLY A 315 6.61 -30.93 -11.76
N ARG A 316 5.63 -30.03 -11.65
CA ARG A 316 5.81 -28.58 -11.81
C ARG A 316 6.43 -27.90 -10.61
N ILE A 317 6.27 -28.51 -9.43
CA ILE A 317 6.90 -28.09 -8.17
C ILE A 317 7.46 -29.31 -7.47
N SER A 318 8.44 -29.08 -6.58
CA SER A 318 9.07 -30.15 -5.81
C SER A 318 8.09 -30.86 -4.86
N ASN A 319 8.45 -32.09 -4.50
CA ASN A 319 7.65 -32.91 -3.59
C ASN A 319 7.88 -32.61 -2.10
N LEU A 320 8.78 -31.67 -1.74
CA LEU A 320 9.32 -31.46 -0.39
C LEU A 320 8.37 -31.99 0.69
N VAL A 321 8.63 -33.23 1.07
CA VAL A 321 8.04 -33.89 2.22
C VAL A 321 8.62 -33.13 3.40
N SER A 322 7.76 -32.70 4.32
CA SER A 322 8.24 -32.19 5.60
C SER A 322 9.29 -33.17 6.13
N PRO A 323 10.47 -32.74 6.59
CA PRO A 323 11.43 -33.64 7.23
C PRO A 323 10.82 -34.40 8.43
N ASP A 324 9.65 -33.96 8.94
CA ASP A 324 8.92 -34.65 10.01
C ASP A 324 8.02 -35.82 9.53
N GLU A 325 7.72 -35.96 8.24
CA GLU A 325 6.88 -37.06 7.73
C GLU A 325 7.70 -38.32 7.37
N GLU A 326 8.96 -38.18 6.93
CA GLU A 326 9.82 -39.35 6.70
C GLU A 326 10.29 -40.00 8.02
N GLU A 327 10.44 -39.24 9.11
CA GLU A 327 10.73 -39.85 10.43
C GLU A 327 9.54 -40.64 11.00
N ALA A 328 8.30 -40.26 10.70
CA ALA A 328 7.11 -40.98 11.15
C ALA A 328 6.95 -42.35 10.45
N ASP A 329 7.29 -42.43 9.17
CA ASP A 329 7.27 -43.68 8.39
C ASP A 329 8.51 -44.55 8.67
N ALA A 330 9.68 -43.95 8.89
CA ALA A 330 10.88 -44.69 9.31
C ALA A 330 10.74 -45.32 10.71
N TYR A 331 10.07 -44.65 11.65
CA TYR A 331 9.78 -45.22 12.97
C TYR A 331 8.71 -46.32 12.94
N SER A 332 7.74 -46.24 12.03
CA SER A 332 6.69 -47.26 11.87
C SER A 332 7.23 -48.53 11.19
N SER A 333 8.21 -48.40 10.30
CA SER A 333 8.91 -49.54 9.68
C SER A 333 9.94 -50.22 10.59
N ALA A 334 10.43 -49.54 11.63
CA ALA A 334 11.39 -50.10 12.59
C ALA A 334 10.73 -50.84 13.77
N LEU A 335 9.40 -50.82 13.85
CA LEU A 335 8.58 -51.47 14.89
C LEU A 335 7.68 -52.60 14.36
N ALA A 336 7.84 -53.00 13.09
CA ALA A 336 7.19 -54.16 12.48
C ALA A 336 8.20 -55.29 12.24
#